data_AF-A0A1I3TM21-F1
#
_entry.id   AF-A0A1I3TM21-F1
#
_cell.length_a   1.000
_cell.length_b   1.000
_cell.length_c   1.000
_cell.angle_alpha   90.00
_cell.angle_beta   90.00
_cell.angle_gamma   90.00
#
_symmetry.space_group_name_H-M   'P 1'
#
loop_
_entity.id
_entity.type
_entity.pdbx_description
1 polymer ?
#
loop_
_entity_poly.entity_id
_entity_poly.type
_entity_poly.pdbx_seq_one_letter_code
_entity_poly.pdbx_strand_id
1 'polypeptide(L)'
;MMNSGMVDSLLSSVPIIVLVFACVGIVWSVLKKRKYLIGFVFLLLGGGIHYWGLYVGEWEGMGISLFFGGGIVLLGLLTLLLTFVYSKIMVAN
;
A
#
# COMPACT_ATOMS: atom_id res chain seq x y z
N MET A 1 16.66 11.32 -20.02
CA MET A 1 15.45 10.58 -20.42
C MET A 1 15.43 9.30 -19.61
N MET A 2 14.47 9.14 -18.71
CA MET A 2 14.31 7.86 -17.99
C MET A 2 13.92 6.81 -19.03
N ASN A 3 14.65 5.70 -19.09
CA ASN A 3 14.42 4.65 -20.10
C ASN A 3 12.98 4.13 -19.92
N SER A 4 12.17 4.12 -20.97
CA SER A 4 10.73 3.75 -20.88
C SER A 4 10.53 2.41 -20.17
N GLY A 5 11.42 1.44 -20.41
CA GLY A 5 11.39 0.14 -19.74
C GLY A 5 11.66 0.17 -18.22
N MET A 6 12.31 1.20 -17.68
CA MET A 6 12.47 1.36 -16.23
C MET A 6 11.16 1.80 -15.56
N VAL A 7 10.39 2.67 -16.20
CA VAL A 7 9.11 3.15 -15.68
C VAL A 7 8.10 2.01 -15.66
N ASP A 8 8.05 1.23 -16.73
CA ASP A 8 7.16 0.06 -16.82
C ASP A 8 7.52 -1.02 -15.79
N SER A 9 8.81 -1.24 -15.56
CA SER A 9 9.28 -2.17 -14.51
C SER A 9 8.89 -1.70 -13.12
N LEU A 10 8.98 -0.40 -12.84
CA LEU A 10 8.59 0.17 -11.55
C LEU A 10 7.07 0.07 -11.32
N LEU A 11 6.26 0.41 -12.33
CA LEU A 11 4.80 0.32 -12.25
C LEU A 11 4.31 -1.11 -12.01
N SER A 12 5.02 -2.12 -12.53
CA SER A 12 4.70 -3.53 -12.30
C SER A 12 5.21 -4.05 -10.94
N SER A 13 6.44 -3.69 -10.56
CA SER A 13 7.08 -4.27 -9.36
C SER A 13 6.62 -3.64 -8.04
N VAL A 14 6.37 -2.33 -8.00
CA VAL A 14 5.95 -1.62 -6.79
C VAL A 14 4.67 -2.19 -6.17
N PRO A 15 3.56 -2.41 -6.90
CA PRO A 15 2.34 -2.97 -6.30
C PRO A 15 2.54 -4.40 -5.77
N ILE A 16 3.39 -5.20 -6.42
CA ILE A 16 3.73 -6.56 -5.96
C ILE A 16 4.45 -6.48 -4.61
N ILE A 17 5.44 -5.60 -4.50
CA ILE A 17 6.18 -5.38 -3.24
C ILE A 17 5.20 -4.92 -2.15
N VAL A 18 4.31 -3.96 -2.43
CA VAL A 18 3.29 -3.48 -1.49
C VAL A 18 2.37 -4.61 -1.04
N LEU A 19 1.92 -5.48 -1.95
CA LEU A 19 1.08 -6.63 -1.62
C LEU A 19 1.80 -7.63 -0.71
N VAL A 20 3.05 -7.96 -1.01
CA VAL A 20 3.86 -8.87 -0.16
C VAL A 20 4.03 -8.28 1.24
N PHE A 21 4.39 -7.00 1.33
CA PHE A 21 4.50 -6.30 2.61
C PHE A 21 3.18 -6.25 3.38
N ALA A 22 2.06 -6.01 2.68
CA ALA A 22 0.74 -6.00 3.31
C ALA A 22 0.37 -7.37 3.86
N CYS A 23 0.58 -8.46 3.12
CA CYS A 23 0.34 -9.82 3.58
C CYS A 23 1.18 -10.17 4.83
N VAL A 24 2.50 -9.93 4.77
CA VAL A 24 3.40 -10.18 5.91
C VAL A 24 3.01 -9.32 7.11
N GLY A 25 2.67 -8.05 6.87
CA GLY A 25 2.24 -7.09 7.89
C GLY A 25 0.91 -7.45 8.54
N ILE A 26 -0.06 -7.98 7.79
CA ILE A 26 -1.33 -8.48 8.32
C ILE A 26 -1.06 -9.67 9.24
N VAL A 27 -0.32 -10.68 8.78
CA VAL A 27 0.00 -11.86 9.59
C VAL A 27 0.70 -11.45 10.90
N TRP A 28 1.71 -10.58 10.79
CA TRP A 28 2.41 -10.05 11.96
C TRP A 28 1.49 -9.25 12.90
N SER A 29 0.60 -8.43 12.36
CA SER A 29 -0.33 -7.62 13.14
C SER A 29 -1.36 -8.47 13.87
N VAL A 30 -1.90 -9.51 13.23
CA VAL A 30 -2.83 -10.45 13.85
C VAL A 30 -2.16 -11.19 15.01
N LEU A 31 -0.92 -11.64 14.83
CA LEU A 31 -0.20 -12.44 15.83
C LEU A 31 0.35 -11.61 17.00
N LYS A 32 0.86 -10.39 16.75
CA LYS A 32 1.61 -9.63 17.77
C LYS A 32 1.02 -8.27 18.11
N LYS A 33 0.53 -7.51 17.13
CA LYS A 33 0.17 -6.08 17.31
C LYS A 33 -1.04 -5.68 16.47
N ARG A 34 -2.23 -6.07 16.93
CA ARG A 34 -3.51 -5.87 16.20
C ARG A 34 -3.80 -4.41 15.81
N LYS A 35 -3.26 -3.44 16.55
CA LYS A 35 -3.41 -2.00 16.26
C LYS A 35 -2.93 -1.57 14.87
N TYR A 36 -1.95 -2.26 14.28
CA TYR A 36 -1.44 -1.93 12.93
C TYR A 36 -2.24 -2.60 11.81
N LEU A 37 -3.18 -3.50 12.14
CA LEU A 37 -3.91 -4.32 11.17
C LEU A 37 -4.59 -3.47 10.10
N ILE A 38 -5.26 -2.39 10.52
CA ILE A 38 -6.04 -1.55 9.60
C ILE A 38 -5.16 -0.84 8.56
N GLY A 39 -3.95 -0.43 8.94
CA GLY A 39 -2.99 0.16 8.02
C GLY A 39 -2.51 -0.85 6.97
N PHE A 40 -2.22 -2.09 7.38
CA PHE A 40 -1.83 -3.13 6.43
C PHE A 40 -2.99 -3.63 5.55
N VAL A 41 -4.23 -3.60 6.04
CA VAL A 41 -5.42 -3.89 5.22
C VAL A 41 -5.59 -2.83 4.14
N PHE A 42 -5.41 -1.54 4.46
CA PHE A 42 -5.41 -0.49 3.44
C PHE A 42 -4.29 -0.68 2.42
N LEU A 43 -3.08 -1.06 2.84
CA LEU A 43 -2.01 -1.38 1.88
C LEU A 43 -2.37 -2.53 0.94
N LEU A 44 -3.01 -3.58 1.46
CA LEU A 44 -3.46 -4.72 0.66
C LEU A 44 -4.51 -4.29 -0.37
N LEU A 45 -5.52 -3.54 0.07
CA LEU A 45 -6.59 -3.05 -0.80
C LEU A 45 -6.04 -2.09 -1.87
N GLY A 46 -5.17 -1.16 -1.47
CA GLY A 46 -4.56 -0.21 -2.40
C GLY A 46 -3.68 -0.91 -3.45
N GLY A 47 -2.86 -1.87 -3.04
CA GLY A 47 -2.05 -2.68 -3.96
C GLY A 47 -2.91 -3.50 -4.93
N GLY A 48 -4.01 -4.09 -4.43
CA GLY A 48 -4.96 -4.84 -5.26
C GLY A 48 -5.69 -3.94 -6.28
N ILE A 49 -6.19 -2.78 -5.86
CA ILE A 49 -6.86 -1.81 -6.75
C ILE A 49 -5.87 -1.23 -7.76
N HIS A 50 -4.61 -1.00 -7.35
CA HIS A 50 -3.57 -0.54 -8.25
C HIS A 50 -3.31 -1.56 -9.37
N TYR A 51 -3.14 -2.84 -9.02
CA TYR A 51 -2.93 -3.91 -9.97
C TYR A 51 -4.15 -4.14 -10.87
N TRP A 52 -5.35 -4.09 -10.30
CA TRP A 52 -6.60 -4.15 -11.06
C TRP A 52 -6.72 -3.01 -12.07
N GLY A 53 -6.43 -1.77 -11.67
CA GLY A 53 -6.45 -0.61 -12.57
C GLY A 53 -5.48 -0.76 -13.74
N LEU A 54 -4.28 -1.31 -13.51
CA LEU A 54 -3.33 -1.60 -14.59
C LEU A 54 -3.85 -2.71 -15.53
N TYR A 55 -4.62 -3.67 -15.02
CA TYR A 55 -5.20 -4.77 -15.79
C TYR A 55 -6.43 -4.35 -16.63
N VAL A 56 -7.23 -3.41 -16.14
CA VAL A 56 -8.44 -2.93 -16.83
C VAL A 56 -8.12 -2.21 -18.17
N GLY A 57 -6.90 -1.68 -18.31
CA GLY A 57 -6.41 -1.11 -19.57
C GLY A 57 -6.79 0.36 -19.81
N GLU A 58 -6.11 0.95 -20.81
CA GLU A 58 -6.20 2.35 -21.26
C GLU A 58 -6.03 3.44 -20.17
N TRP A 59 -6.33 4.69 -20.54
CA TRP A 59 -6.23 5.87 -19.68
C TRP A 59 -7.11 5.81 -18.42
N GLU A 60 -8.28 5.17 -18.52
CA GLU A 60 -9.21 5.02 -17.39
C GLU A 60 -8.64 4.08 -16.32
N GLY A 61 -8.07 2.94 -16.73
CA GLY A 61 -7.38 2.02 -15.83
C GLY A 61 -6.16 2.64 -15.15
N MET A 62 -5.41 3.47 -15.89
CA MET A 62 -4.27 4.22 -15.36
C MET A 62 -4.69 5.23 -14.28
N GLY A 63 -5.82 5.92 -14.47
CA GLY A 63 -6.42 6.81 -13.48
C GLY A 63 -6.86 6.09 -12.20
N ILE A 64 -7.54 4.95 -12.35
CA ILE A 64 -7.95 4.10 -11.21
C ILE A 64 -6.71 3.61 -10.45
N SER A 65 -5.71 3.15 -11.18
CA SER A 65 -4.48 2.62 -10.59
C SER A 65 -3.74 3.67 -9.76
N LEU A 66 -3.54 4.87 -10.33
CA LEU A 66 -2.80 5.95 -9.67
C LEU A 66 -3.59 6.61 -8.54
N PHE A 67 -4.81 7.06 -8.81
CA PHE A 67 -5.57 7.87 -7.84
C PHE A 67 -6.26 7.02 -6.78
N PHE A 68 -6.92 5.94 -7.17
CA PHE A 68 -7.58 5.06 -6.20
C PHE A 68 -6.58 4.09 -5.57
N GLY A 69 -5.88 3.29 -6.39
CA GLY A 69 -4.92 2.31 -5.89
C GLY A 69 -3.79 2.98 -5.11
N GLY A 70 -3.07 3.90 -5.74
CA GLY A 70 -1.99 4.65 -5.11
C GLY A 70 -2.44 5.49 -3.92
N GLY A 71 -3.62 6.14 -4.00
CA GLY A 71 -4.19 6.92 -2.90
C GLY A 71 -4.47 6.07 -1.66
N ILE A 72 -5.05 4.88 -1.84
CA ILE A 72 -5.33 3.96 -0.72
C ILE A 72 -4.03 3.40 -0.13
N VAL A 73 -3.00 3.13 -0.96
CA VAL A 73 -1.66 2.76 -0.46
C VAL A 73 -1.08 3.86 0.44
N LEU A 74 -1.16 5.13 0.01
CA LEU A 74 -0.69 6.26 0.80
C LEU A 74 -1.47 6.41 2.12
N LEU A 75 -2.78 6.23 2.09
CA LEU A 75 -3.61 6.21 3.31
C LEU A 75 -3.21 5.09 4.26
N GLY A 76 -2.90 3.90 3.74
CA GLY A 76 -2.39 2.78 4.52
C GLY A 76 -1.07 3.11 5.22
N LEU A 77 -0.10 3.68 4.47
CA LEU A 77 1.18 4.12 5.00
C LEU A 77 1.02 5.19 6.10
N LEU A 78 0.18 6.20 5.84
CA LEU A 78 -0.09 7.26 6.80
C LEU A 78 -0.71 6.70 8.08
N THR A 79 -1.67 5.78 7.96
CA THR A 79 -2.32 5.13 9.10
C THR A 79 -1.32 4.35 9.95
N LEU A 80 -0.38 3.63 9.32
CA LEU A 80 0.69 2.93 10.04
C LEU A 80 1.61 3.90 10.79
N LEU A 81 2.02 4.99 10.15
CA LEU A 81 2.86 6.02 10.77
C LEU A 81 2.17 6.67 11.97
N LEU A 82 0.92 7.09 11.82
CA LEU A 82 0.13 7.68 12.91
C LEU A 82 -0.04 6.69 14.06
N THR A 83 -0.37 5.43 13.77
CA THR A 83 -0.50 4.37 14.79
C THR A 83 0.82 4.14 15.52
N PHE A 84 1.94 4.23 14.81
CA PHE A 84 3.27 4.10 15.41
C PHE A 84 3.59 5.26 16.35
N VAL A 85 3.42 6.50 15.90
CA VAL A 85 3.66 7.71 16.70
C VAL A 85 2.75 7.71 17.93
N TYR A 86 1.45 7.49 17.75
CA TYR A 86 0.48 7.44 18.85
C TYR A 86 0.85 6.37 19.88
N SER A 87 1.27 5.18 19.41
CA SER A 87 1.71 4.13 20.33
C SER A 87 2.97 4.49 21.12
N LYS A 88 3.86 5.33 20.58
CA LYS A 88 5.08 5.73 21.30
C LYS A 88 4.76 6.77 22.36
N ILE A 89 3.89 7.73 22.03
CA ILE A 89 3.42 8.75 22.98
C ILE A 89 2.70 8.10 24.16
N MET A 90 1.80 7.16 23.91
CA MET A 90 1.05 6.44 24.96
C MET A 90 1.91 5.57 25.90
N VAL A 91 3.16 5.26 25.53
CA VAL A 91 4.10 4.50 26.38
C VAL A 91 4.99 5.44 27.19
N ALA A 92 5.14 6.70 26.76
CA ALA A 92 5.95 7.71 27.44
C ALA A 92 5.18 8.47 28.53
N ASN A 93 3.84 8.47 28.47
CA ASN A 93 2.93 8.97 29.50
C ASN A 93 2.49 7.84 30.44
#